data_AF-A0A4U2Z0L5-F1
#
_entry.id   AF-A0A4U2Z0L5-F1
#
_cell.length_a   1.000
_cell.length_b   1.000
_cell.length_c   1.000
_cell.angle_alpha   90.00
_cell.angle_beta   90.00
_cell.angle_gamma   90.00
#
_symmetry.space_group_name_H-M   'P 1'
#
loop_
_entity.id
_entity.type
_entity.pdbx_description
1 polymer ?
#
loop_
_entity_poly.entity_id
_entity_poly.type
_entity_poly.pdbx_seq_one_letter_code
_entity_poly.pdbx_strand_id
1 'polypeptide(L)' 'EVDFESVPTLKALKAKIHHYMVYYNNYRYQWNLKKMAPAQYRNHLLVE' A
#
# COMPACT_ATOMS: atom_id res chain seq x y z
N GLU A 1 -11.60 4.23 -2.23
CA GLU A 1 -11.15 4.69 -0.90
C GLU A 1 -11.26 3.55 0.10
N VAL A 2 -10.60 3.66 1.26
CA VAL A 2 -10.80 2.73 2.37
C VAL A 2 -11.83 3.34 3.30
N ASP A 3 -12.96 2.67 3.46
CA ASP A 3 -14.00 3.07 4.40
C ASP A 3 -13.59 2.67 5.83
N PHE A 4 -13.34 3.63 6.71
CA PHE A 4 -12.96 3.38 8.11
C PHE A 4 -14.14 3.48 9.07
N GLU A 5 -15.25 4.10 8.64
CA GLU A 5 -16.45 4.34 9.46
C GLU A 5 -17.22 3.03 9.70
N SER A 6 -17.13 2.07 8.76
CA SER A 6 -17.77 0.74 8.90
C SER A 6 -17.01 -0.25 9.77
N VAL A 7 -15.98 0.17 10.52
CA VAL A 7 -15.09 -0.75 11.24
C VAL A 7 -15.35 -0.72 12.76
N PRO A 8 -16.09 -1.71 13.31
CA PRO A 8 -16.65 -1.60 14.67
C PRO A 8 -15.64 -1.88 15.79
N THR A 9 -14.43 -2.36 15.48
CA THR A 9 -13.44 -2.73 16.50
C THR A 9 -12.04 -2.26 16.13
N LEU A 10 -11.24 -1.94 17.15
CA LEU A 10 -9.83 -1.60 16.98
C LEU A 10 -9.04 -2.72 16.27
N LYS A 11 -9.38 -3.99 16.53
CA LYS A 11 -8.75 -5.14 15.86
C LYS A 11 -9.03 -5.12 14.36
N ALA A 12 -10.28 -4.92 13.97
CA ALA A 12 -10.66 -4.83 12.56
C ALA A 12 -10.03 -3.60 11.88
N LEU A 13 -9.91 -2.47 12.58
CA LEU A 13 -9.27 -1.26 12.06
C LEU A 13 -7.79 -1.49 11.77
N LYS A 14 -7.07 -2.10 12.72
CA LYS A 14 -5.66 -2.48 12.53
C LYS A 14 -5.48 -3.42 11.34
N ALA A 15 -6.36 -4.41 11.19
CA ALA A 15 -6.32 -5.31 10.05
C ALA A 15 -6.53 -4.57 8.72
N LYS A 16 -7.50 -3.65 8.67
CA LYS A 16 -7.80 -2.87 7.46
C LYS A 16 -6.65 -1.94 7.07
N ILE A 17 -6.03 -1.27 8.05
CA ILE A 17 -4.82 -0.45 7.83
C ILE A 17 -3.68 -1.32 7.30
N HIS A 18 -3.43 -2.47 7.92
CA HIS A 18 -2.39 -3.40 7.47
C HIS A 18 -2.61 -3.85 6.03
N HIS A 19 -3.83 -4.28 5.69
CA HIS A 19 -4.19 -4.64 4.33
C HIS A 19 -3.96 -3.50 3.34
N TYR A 20 -4.34 -2.27 3.71
CA TYR A 20 -4.11 -1.11 2.86
C TYR A 20 -2.62 -0.83 2.64
N MET A 21 -1.80 -0.92 3.70
CA MET A 21 -0.34 -0.72 3.59
C MET A 21 0.29 -1.76 2.67
N VAL A 22 -0.07 -3.03 2.80
CA VAL A 22 0.39 -4.09 1.90
C VAL A 22 -0.04 -3.79 0.46
N TYR A 23 -1.30 -3.40 0.27
CA TYR A 23 -1.82 -3.05 -1.05
C TYR A 23 -1.05 -1.89 -1.70
N TYR A 24 -0.91 -0.79 -0.96
CA TYR A 24 -0.26 0.42 -1.44
C TYR A 24 1.20 0.15 -1.82
N ASN A 25 1.95 -0.54 -0.95
CA ASN A 25 3.38 -0.72 -1.13
C ASN A 25 3.72 -1.70 -2.26
N ASN A 26 2.85 -2.69 -2.53
CA ASN A 26 3.17 -3.79 -3.44
C ASN A 26 2.41 -3.77 -4.76
N TYR A 27 1.20 -3.20 -4.79
CA TYR A 27 0.30 -3.35 -5.95
C TYR A 27 -0.20 -2.02 -6.52
N ARG A 28 -0.03 -0.89 -5.83
CA ARG A 28 -0.46 0.42 -6.32
C ARG A 28 0.63 1.08 -7.18
N TYR A 29 0.53 0.88 -8.48
CA TYR A 29 1.42 1.48 -9.46
C TYR A 29 1.26 3.00 -9.53
N GLN A 30 2.39 3.72 -9.55
CA GLN A 30 2.41 5.18 -9.56
C GLN A 30 3.05 5.73 -10.84
N TRP A 31 2.37 6.64 -11.51
CA TRP A 31 2.81 7.22 -12.79
C TRP A 31 4.15 7.94 -12.68
N ASN A 32 4.39 8.65 -11.59
CA ASN A 32 5.63 9.33 -11.28
C ASN A 32 6.77 8.39 -10.86
N LEU A 33 6.49 7.12 -10.52
CA LEU A 33 7.49 6.10 -10.19
C LEU A 33 7.75 5.15 -11.36
N LYS A 34 7.89 5.69 -12.58
CA LYS A 34 8.07 4.88 -13.81
C LYS A 34 7.00 3.79 -13.97
N LYS A 35 5.78 4.01 -13.48
CA LYS A 35 4.70 3.00 -13.39
C LYS A 35 5.13 1.73 -12.63
N MET A 36 5.77 1.90 -11.46
CA MET A 36 6.10 0.83 -10.52
C MET A 36 5.33 1.00 -9.20
N ALA A 37 5.10 -0.10 -8.49
CA ALA A 37 4.69 -0.04 -7.09
C ALA A 37 5.89 0.40 -6.21
N PRO A 38 5.65 1.02 -5.04
CA PRO A 38 6.73 1.53 -4.17
C PRO A 38 7.83 0.50 -3.87
N ALA A 39 7.47 -0.75 -3.56
CA ALA A 39 8.45 -1.80 -3.29
C ALA A 39 9.30 -2.16 -4.51
N GLN A 40 8.70 -2.20 -5.71
CA GLN A 40 9.40 -2.45 -6.96
C GLN A 40 10.35 -1.29 -7.29
N TYR A 41 9.88 -0.05 -7.12
CA TYR A 41 10.69 1.13 -7.36
C TYR A 41 11.91 1.20 -6.42
N ARG A 42 11.73 0.87 -5.14
CA ARG A 42 12.85 0.73 -4.19
C ARG A 42 13.89 -0.27 -4.69
N ASN A 43 13.46 -1.46 -5.12
CA ASN A 43 14.38 -2.49 -5.60
C ASN A 43 15.09 -2.07 -6.89
N HIS A 44 14.39 -1.39 -7.79
CA HIS A 44 14.96 -0.82 -9.01
C HIS A 44 16.11 0.16 -8.69
N LEU A 45 15.91 1.08 -7.74
CA LEU A 45 16.94 2.03 -7.30
C LEU A 45 18.16 1.40 -6.62
N LEU A 46 18.03 0.17 -6.09
CA LEU A 46 19.13 -0.55 -5.45
C LEU A 46 19.98 -1.34 -6.45
N VAL A 47 19.47 -1.52 -7.67
CA VAL A 47 20.14 -2.25 -8.77
C VAL A 47 20.69 -1.28 -9.83
N GLU A 48 20.17 -0.04 -9.89
CA GLU A 48 20.71 1.06 -10.70
C GLU A 48 22.06 1.60 -10.18
#